data_AF-A0A7W6F102-F1
#
_entry.id   AF-A0A7W6F102-F1
#
_cell.length_a   1.000
_cell.length_b   1.000
_cell.length_c   1.000
_cell.angle_alpha   90.00
_cell.angle_beta   90.00
_cell.angle_gamma   90.00
#
_symmetry.space_group_name_H-M   'P 1'
#
loop_
_entity.id
_entity.type
_entity.pdbx_description
1 polymer ?
#
loop_
_entity_poly.entity_id
_entity_poly.type
_entity_poly.pdbx_seq_one_letter_code
_entity_poly.pdbx_strand_id
1 'polypeptide(L)'
;MQEWDALRRPIWLFDPVNRRGVYANPAALELWEADSLEALQARDFGQLSPAAVARVERLARETADGSVVCDQWTFYPNGHPVTVATVISTYILEDGTPVLLVEASPIAADGDENRATEALRHTSTLISLFDPEGRPIFSNPAAFAAYGTATDGFEARFAEPERAPPLLAAALAGNAVTDVCQVVTRDGLRWHQLDVRPVTDPATGQMSVLLDERDVTARVQAQNARAAAEQKAAMAEARQAFLTEMSHELRTPLNTVIGFSDLLATSSLNVEQADHVGRINNAGQRLLAVVNEMIDQSVRDASEGEAAPAVTGLTVVESEVGAEVSGATCDAIEREASGPTPRILYVDDHDCNRALVVAVLEAQGIACATAEDGAQGLEAARTGDWDLILMDIQMPVMDGVAATRAIRALPGHRGATPIVALTANTLAEQKAEYFAAGMDDCMAKPINIIELTHMVLSWTSSDWRRNGPPLIAAVA
;
A
#
# COMPACT_ATOMS: atom_id res chain seq x y z
N MET A 1 -54.82 -48.87 -0.21
CA MET A 1 -54.99 -47.67 0.65
C MET A 1 -56.05 -47.85 1.75
N GLN A 2 -57.23 -48.44 1.49
CA GLN A 2 -58.27 -48.66 2.52
C GLN A 2 -57.81 -49.43 3.78
N GLU A 3 -56.83 -50.33 3.67
CA GLU A 3 -56.28 -51.06 4.83
C GLU A 3 -55.42 -50.16 5.74
N TRP A 4 -54.82 -49.09 5.20
CA TRP A 4 -54.00 -48.15 5.96
C TRP A 4 -54.84 -47.18 6.79
N ASP A 5 -56.10 -46.94 6.39
CA ASP A 5 -57.04 -46.11 7.14
C ASP A 5 -57.40 -46.71 8.51
N ALA A 6 -57.26 -48.04 8.66
CA ALA A 6 -57.50 -48.72 9.93
C ALA A 6 -56.32 -48.61 10.92
N LEU A 7 -55.14 -48.17 10.46
CA LEU A 7 -53.96 -48.05 11.30
C LEU A 7 -54.05 -46.81 12.19
N ARG A 8 -53.73 -46.99 13.48
CA ARG A 8 -53.67 -45.88 14.45
C ARG A 8 -52.36 -45.09 14.38
N ARG A 9 -51.36 -45.62 13.68
CA ARG A 9 -50.08 -44.93 13.49
C ARG A 9 -50.25 -43.92 12.35
N PRO A 10 -49.84 -42.65 12.50
CA PRO A 10 -49.85 -41.69 11.41
C PRO A 10 -49.01 -42.17 10.23
N ILE A 11 -49.64 -42.29 9.06
CA ILE A 11 -48.99 -42.69 7.81
C ILE A 11 -49.45 -41.76 6.69
N TRP A 12 -48.50 -41.24 5.93
CA TRP A 12 -48.80 -40.46 4.71
C TRP A 12 -47.79 -40.74 3.60
N LEU A 13 -48.23 -40.45 2.37
CA LEU A 13 -47.40 -40.44 1.17
C LEU A 13 -47.14 -39.00 0.75
N PHE A 14 -45.89 -38.68 0.42
CA PHE A 14 -45.48 -37.35 -0.04
C PHE A 14 -44.70 -37.44 -1.35
N ASP A 15 -45.11 -36.66 -2.34
CA ASP A 15 -44.40 -36.53 -3.61
C ASP A 15 -43.24 -35.53 -3.44
N PRO A 16 -41.98 -35.99 -3.47
CA PRO A 16 -40.82 -35.11 -3.28
C PRO A 16 -40.56 -34.17 -4.47
N VAL A 17 -41.06 -34.50 -5.67
CA VAL A 17 -40.84 -33.73 -6.90
C VAL A 17 -41.83 -32.58 -6.99
N ASN A 18 -43.13 -32.89 -6.88
CA ASN A 18 -44.18 -31.87 -6.95
C ASN A 18 -44.45 -31.20 -5.60
N ARG A 19 -43.81 -31.67 -4.52
CA ARG A 19 -43.94 -31.19 -3.15
C ARG A 19 -45.40 -31.15 -2.72
N ARG A 20 -46.06 -32.30 -2.79
CA ARG A 20 -47.48 -32.45 -2.46
C ARG A 20 -47.73 -33.71 -1.64
N GLY A 21 -48.65 -33.61 -0.68
CA GLY A 21 -49.21 -34.80 -0.05
C GLY A 21 -50.01 -35.60 -1.07
N VAL A 22 -49.87 -36.92 -1.08
CA VAL A 22 -50.59 -37.82 -2.00
C VAL A 22 -51.68 -38.57 -1.25
N TYR A 23 -51.38 -39.07 -0.06
CA TYR A 23 -52.29 -39.81 0.78
C TYR A 23 -51.96 -39.56 2.25
N ALA A 24 -52.94 -39.60 3.13
CA ALA A 24 -52.77 -39.58 4.58
C ALA A 24 -53.92 -40.37 5.22
N ASN A 25 -53.59 -41.25 6.15
CA ASN A 25 -54.60 -41.97 6.92
C ASN A 25 -55.24 -41.05 8.00
N PRO A 26 -56.33 -41.46 8.67
CA PRO A 26 -56.99 -40.62 9.66
C PRO A 26 -56.07 -40.14 10.80
N ALA A 27 -55.16 -41.00 11.27
CA ALA A 27 -54.19 -40.62 12.30
C ALA A 27 -53.19 -39.55 11.81
N ALA A 28 -52.79 -39.60 10.53
CA ALA A 28 -51.98 -38.55 9.93
C ALA A 28 -52.77 -37.26 9.71
N LEU A 29 -54.05 -37.32 9.31
CA LEU A 29 -54.89 -36.13 9.19
C LEU A 29 -55.03 -35.40 10.53
N GLU A 30 -55.21 -36.14 11.63
CA GLU A 30 -55.21 -35.59 12.98
C GLU A 30 -53.86 -34.95 13.35
N LEU A 31 -52.75 -35.65 13.08
CA LEU A 31 -51.39 -35.12 13.29
C LEU A 31 -51.12 -33.83 12.50
N TRP A 32 -51.61 -33.76 11.27
CA TRP A 32 -51.48 -32.60 10.40
C TRP A 32 -52.56 -31.54 10.66
N GLU A 33 -53.44 -31.73 11.64
CA GLU A 33 -54.57 -30.84 11.92
C GLU A 33 -55.38 -30.48 10.65
N ALA A 34 -55.68 -31.48 9.82
CA ALA A 34 -56.40 -31.33 8.56
C ALA A 34 -57.75 -32.05 8.63
N ASP A 35 -58.83 -31.35 8.28
CA ASP A 35 -60.19 -31.89 8.33
C ASP A 35 -60.43 -33.02 7.30
N SER A 36 -59.65 -33.05 6.23
CA SER A 36 -59.74 -34.06 5.18
C SER A 36 -58.42 -34.19 4.41
N LEU A 37 -58.29 -35.28 3.65
CA LEU A 37 -57.17 -35.46 2.73
C LEU A 37 -57.12 -34.33 1.68
N GLU A 38 -58.27 -33.91 1.17
CA GLU A 38 -58.36 -32.80 0.21
C GLU A 38 -57.86 -31.48 0.82
N ALA A 39 -58.21 -31.21 2.07
CA ALA A 39 -57.72 -30.05 2.81
C ALA A 39 -56.20 -30.09 3.02
N LEU A 40 -55.64 -31.27 3.31
CA LEU A 40 -54.19 -31.46 3.44
C LEU A 40 -53.48 -31.28 2.09
N GLN A 41 -54.04 -31.84 1.01
CA GLN A 41 -53.49 -31.74 -0.36
C GLN A 41 -53.56 -30.32 -0.93
N ALA A 42 -54.54 -29.53 -0.50
CA ALA A 42 -54.68 -28.13 -0.90
C ALA A 42 -53.64 -27.21 -0.22
N ARG A 43 -52.91 -27.69 0.80
CA ARG A 43 -51.85 -26.91 1.44
C ARG A 43 -50.66 -26.71 0.50
N ASP A 44 -50.09 -25.52 0.52
CA ASP A 44 -48.92 -25.18 -0.27
C ASP A 44 -47.63 -25.61 0.46
N PHE A 45 -47.08 -26.77 0.07
CA PHE A 45 -45.73 -27.19 0.48
C PHE A 45 -44.64 -26.72 -0.49
N GLY A 46 -44.96 -25.84 -1.44
CA GLY A 46 -44.00 -25.20 -2.35
C GLY A 46 -43.10 -24.19 -1.65
N GLN A 47 -43.54 -23.60 -0.53
CA GLN A 47 -42.81 -22.59 0.27
C GLN A 47 -41.88 -23.19 1.33
N LEU A 48 -41.48 -24.45 1.19
CA LEU A 48 -40.50 -25.06 2.08
C LEU A 48 -39.20 -24.24 2.11
N SER A 49 -38.64 -24.05 3.30
CA SER A 49 -37.32 -23.42 3.44
C SER A 49 -36.25 -24.18 2.63
N PRO A 50 -35.17 -23.52 2.18
CA PRO A 50 -34.09 -24.19 1.43
C PRO A 50 -33.53 -25.43 2.14
N ALA A 51 -33.44 -25.39 3.47
CA ALA A 51 -33.01 -26.52 4.29
C ALA A 51 -34.02 -27.69 4.26
N ALA A 52 -35.32 -27.39 4.27
CA ALA A 52 -36.35 -28.41 4.19
C ALA A 52 -36.40 -29.06 2.79
N VAL A 53 -36.20 -28.28 1.72
CA VAL A 53 -36.09 -28.80 0.35
C VAL A 53 -34.90 -29.74 0.23
N ALA A 54 -33.70 -29.30 0.63
CA ALA A 54 -32.50 -30.13 0.57
C ALA A 54 -32.65 -31.43 1.38
N ARG A 55 -33.36 -31.39 2.50
CA ARG A 55 -33.65 -32.56 3.32
C ARG A 55 -34.57 -33.56 2.62
N VAL A 56 -35.66 -33.09 2.00
CA VAL A 56 -36.57 -33.94 1.21
C VAL A 56 -35.83 -34.59 0.04
N GLU A 57 -35.02 -33.83 -0.69
CA GLU A 57 -34.21 -34.34 -1.81
C GLU A 57 -33.17 -35.37 -1.37
N ARG A 58 -32.56 -35.18 -0.19
CA ARG A 58 -31.66 -36.17 0.42
C ARG A 58 -32.41 -37.47 0.71
N LEU A 59 -33.56 -37.40 1.35
CA LEU A 59 -34.35 -38.59 1.70
C LEU A 59 -34.79 -39.36 0.46
N ALA A 60 -35.31 -38.66 -0.56
CA ALA A 60 -35.71 -39.29 -1.82
C ALA A 60 -34.56 -40.02 -2.52
N ARG A 61 -33.32 -39.52 -2.42
CA ARG A 61 -32.14 -40.21 -2.94
C ARG A 61 -31.73 -41.41 -2.09
N GLU A 62 -31.70 -41.26 -0.77
CA GLU A 62 -31.26 -42.30 0.15
C GLU A 62 -32.21 -43.50 0.19
N THR A 63 -33.51 -43.29 0.00
CA THR A 63 -34.50 -44.38 -0.02
C THR A 63 -34.76 -44.94 -1.42
N ALA A 64 -34.09 -44.42 -2.46
CA ALA A 64 -34.37 -44.76 -3.87
C ALA A 64 -34.10 -46.25 -4.19
N ASP A 65 -33.18 -46.88 -3.47
CA ASP A 65 -32.82 -48.30 -3.63
C ASP A 65 -33.70 -49.25 -2.78
N GLY A 66 -34.71 -48.71 -2.10
CA GLY A 66 -35.57 -49.44 -1.17
C GLY A 66 -35.06 -49.44 0.27
N SER A 67 -33.95 -48.76 0.57
CA SER A 67 -33.49 -48.53 1.93
C SER A 67 -34.49 -47.72 2.76
N VAL A 68 -34.40 -47.87 4.07
CA VAL A 68 -35.25 -47.19 5.05
C VAL A 68 -34.40 -46.20 5.83
N VAL A 69 -34.91 -44.97 5.98
CA VAL A 69 -34.26 -43.91 6.75
C VAL A 69 -35.11 -43.58 7.97
N CYS A 70 -34.51 -43.66 9.15
CA CYS A 70 -35.11 -43.13 10.38
C CYS A 70 -34.69 -41.67 10.54
N ASP A 71 -35.64 -40.79 10.81
CA ASP A 71 -35.39 -39.35 10.93
C ASP A 71 -36.31 -38.73 11.99
N GLN A 72 -35.98 -37.54 12.51
CA GLN A 72 -36.85 -36.78 13.42
C GLN A 72 -37.24 -35.44 12.79
N TRP A 73 -38.54 -35.18 12.76
CA TRP A 73 -39.15 -34.07 12.03
C TRP A 73 -39.98 -33.20 12.97
N THR A 74 -39.73 -31.89 12.94
CA THR A 74 -40.63 -30.89 13.52
C THR A 74 -41.24 -30.09 12.38
N PHE A 75 -42.56 -30.09 12.30
CA PHE A 75 -43.33 -29.30 11.35
C PHE A 75 -44.44 -28.55 12.08
N TYR A 76 -45.09 -27.61 11.38
CA TYR A 76 -46.00 -26.64 11.99
C TYR A 76 -47.43 -26.74 11.42
N PRO A 77 -48.20 -27.79 11.71
CA PRO A 77 -49.63 -27.83 11.36
C PRO A 77 -50.33 -26.58 11.91
N ASN A 78 -50.93 -25.78 11.03
CA ASN A 78 -51.60 -24.51 11.38
C ASN A 78 -50.77 -23.57 12.28
N GLY A 79 -49.43 -23.66 12.24
CA GLY A 79 -48.53 -22.86 13.08
C GLY A 79 -48.15 -23.46 14.44
N HIS A 80 -48.67 -24.64 14.81
CA HIS A 80 -48.34 -25.33 16.04
C HIS A 80 -47.19 -26.33 15.84
N PRO A 81 -46.08 -26.28 16.59
CA PRO A 81 -44.97 -27.22 16.41
C PRO A 81 -45.36 -28.63 16.84
N VAL A 82 -45.21 -29.58 15.92
CA VAL A 82 -45.40 -31.01 16.17
C VAL A 82 -44.10 -31.72 15.80
N THR A 83 -43.53 -32.45 16.77
CA THR A 83 -42.31 -33.23 16.59
C THR A 83 -42.64 -34.71 16.53
N VAL A 84 -42.14 -35.40 15.52
CA VAL A 84 -42.34 -36.83 15.32
C VAL A 84 -41.04 -37.53 14.96
N ALA A 85 -40.86 -38.77 15.43
CA ALA A 85 -39.92 -39.69 14.80
C ALA A 85 -40.58 -40.33 13.59
N THR A 86 -39.87 -40.34 12.47
CA THR A 86 -40.33 -40.88 11.20
C THR A 86 -39.47 -42.06 10.76
N VAL A 87 -40.12 -43.06 10.20
CA VAL A 87 -39.49 -44.10 9.37
C VAL A 87 -39.93 -43.83 7.94
N ILE A 88 -38.97 -43.61 7.05
CA ILE A 88 -39.19 -43.13 5.69
C ILE A 88 -38.64 -44.15 4.69
N SER A 89 -39.43 -44.49 3.68
CA SER A 89 -39.04 -45.36 2.58
C SER A 89 -39.68 -44.91 1.27
N THR A 90 -39.25 -45.46 0.13
CA THR A 90 -39.89 -45.16 -1.16
C THR A 90 -41.04 -46.12 -1.41
N TYR A 91 -42.21 -45.58 -1.75
CA TYR A 91 -43.37 -46.32 -2.25
C TYR A 91 -43.64 -45.93 -3.71
N ILE A 92 -43.94 -46.92 -4.54
CA ILE A 92 -44.25 -46.70 -5.95
C ILE A 92 -45.77 -46.73 -6.13
N LEU A 93 -46.34 -45.63 -6.62
CA LEU A 93 -47.77 -45.54 -6.93
C LEU A 93 -48.14 -46.44 -8.12
N GLU A 94 -49.45 -46.68 -8.31
CA GLU A 94 -49.95 -47.51 -9.42
C GLU A 94 -49.55 -47.00 -10.81
N ASP A 95 -49.33 -45.68 -10.94
CA ASP A 95 -48.86 -45.03 -12.16
C ASP A 95 -47.33 -45.08 -12.35
N GLY A 96 -46.59 -45.72 -11.43
CA GLY A 96 -45.14 -45.84 -11.43
C GLY A 96 -44.40 -44.68 -10.77
N THR A 97 -45.10 -43.67 -10.25
CA THR A 97 -44.47 -42.50 -9.62
C THR A 97 -43.88 -42.87 -8.26
N PRO A 98 -42.58 -42.59 -7.99
CA PRO A 98 -41.99 -42.80 -6.68
C PRO A 98 -42.38 -41.68 -5.71
N VAL A 99 -42.89 -42.05 -4.54
CA VAL A 99 -43.25 -41.14 -3.45
C VAL A 99 -42.62 -41.59 -2.15
N LEU A 100 -42.44 -40.67 -1.20
CA LEU A 100 -41.98 -40.99 0.14
C LEU A 100 -43.15 -41.51 0.97
N LEU A 101 -43.04 -42.75 1.45
CA LEU A 101 -43.89 -43.30 2.50
C LEU A 101 -43.28 -42.91 3.85
N VAL A 102 -44.08 -42.23 4.67
CA VAL A 102 -43.67 -41.77 5.98
C VAL A 102 -44.58 -42.40 7.04
N GLU A 103 -43.98 -43.18 7.93
CA GLU A 103 -44.60 -43.63 9.17
C GLU A 103 -44.11 -42.77 10.32
N ALA A 104 -45.01 -42.10 11.03
CA ALA A 104 -44.63 -41.24 12.14
C ALA A 104 -45.07 -41.79 13.50
N SER A 105 -44.28 -41.48 14.52
CA SER A 105 -44.62 -41.65 15.92
C SER A 105 -44.50 -40.28 16.59
N PRO A 106 -45.59 -39.71 17.14
CA PRO A 106 -45.52 -38.48 17.91
C PRO A 106 -44.53 -38.64 19.05
N ILE A 107 -43.63 -37.67 19.18
CA ILE A 107 -42.76 -37.55 20.35
C ILE A 107 -43.26 -36.35 21.12
N ALA A 108 -43.50 -36.51 22.42
CA ALA A 108 -43.66 -35.37 23.30
C ALA A 108 -42.29 -34.66 23.34
N ALA A 109 -42.09 -33.70 22.44
CA ALA A 109 -40.93 -32.83 22.51
C ALA A 109 -41.05 -32.05 23.82
N ASP A 110 -39.99 -32.05 24.62
CA ASP A 110 -39.90 -31.17 25.76
C ASP A 110 -40.06 -29.73 25.23
N GLY A 111 -40.98 -28.95 25.81
CA GLY A 111 -41.22 -27.58 25.37
C GLY A 111 -39.95 -26.73 25.42
N ASP A 112 -39.00 -27.08 26.28
CA ASP A 112 -37.71 -26.42 26.38
C ASP A 112 -36.75 -26.80 25.23
N GLU A 113 -36.76 -28.04 24.75
CA GLU A 113 -35.99 -28.46 23.57
C GLU A 113 -36.47 -27.76 22.29
N ASN A 114 -37.80 -27.62 22.14
CA ASN A 114 -38.38 -26.87 21.02
C ASN A 114 -38.00 -25.38 21.09
N ARG A 115 -38.07 -24.76 22.28
CA ARG A 115 -37.64 -23.37 22.48
C ARG A 115 -36.16 -23.17 22.16
N ALA A 116 -35.29 -24.09 22.58
CA ALA A 116 -33.86 -24.05 22.29
C ALA A 116 -33.58 -24.19 20.79
N THR A 117 -34.26 -25.12 20.12
CA THR A 117 -34.16 -25.32 18.67
C THR A 117 -34.58 -24.07 17.90
N GLU A 118 -35.68 -23.45 18.31
CA GLU A 118 -36.17 -22.23 17.66
C GLU A 118 -35.24 -21.03 17.91
N ALA A 119 -34.67 -20.90 19.13
CA ALA A 119 -33.66 -19.88 19.42
C ALA A 119 -32.41 -20.04 18.53
N LEU A 120 -31.95 -21.27 18.29
CA LEU A 120 -30.84 -21.56 17.37
C LEU A 120 -31.16 -21.27 15.91
N ARG A 121 -32.45 -21.29 15.52
CA ARG A 121 -32.89 -20.96 14.16
C ARG A 121 -32.91 -19.46 13.87
N HIS A 122 -33.24 -18.65 14.87
CA HIS A 122 -33.37 -17.19 14.72
C HIS A 122 -32.15 -16.38 15.20
N THR A 123 -31.15 -17.03 15.80
CA THR A 123 -29.90 -16.35 16.14
C THR A 123 -29.16 -15.90 14.89
N SER A 124 -28.55 -14.72 14.96
CA SER A 124 -27.65 -14.19 13.93
C SER A 124 -26.22 -14.69 14.06
N THR A 125 -25.90 -15.41 15.15
CA THR A 125 -24.59 -16.05 15.32
C THR A 125 -24.54 -17.29 14.44
N LEU A 126 -23.46 -17.46 13.69
CA LEU A 126 -23.24 -18.66 12.89
C LEU A 126 -22.77 -19.75 13.86
N ILE A 127 -23.49 -20.86 13.91
CA ILE A 127 -23.19 -21.95 14.83
C ILE A 127 -23.05 -23.23 14.01
N SER A 128 -21.88 -23.86 14.11
CA SER A 128 -21.57 -25.13 13.45
C SER A 128 -20.97 -26.11 14.46
N LEU A 129 -21.33 -27.39 14.34
CA LEU A 129 -20.74 -28.48 15.11
C LEU A 129 -19.92 -29.36 14.16
N PHE A 130 -18.72 -29.74 14.57
CA PHE A 130 -17.80 -30.59 13.80
C PHE A 130 -17.39 -31.83 14.58
N ASP A 131 -17.16 -32.93 13.87
CA ASP A 131 -16.56 -34.15 14.43
C ASP A 131 -15.05 -33.95 14.68
N PRO A 132 -14.35 -34.90 15.34
CA PRO A 132 -12.90 -34.81 15.57
C PRO A 132 -12.07 -34.71 14.30
N GLU A 133 -12.58 -35.21 13.18
CA GLU A 133 -11.96 -35.13 11.85
C GLU A 133 -12.25 -33.80 11.13
N GLY A 134 -13.01 -32.89 11.76
CA GLY A 134 -13.35 -31.58 11.22
C GLY A 134 -14.49 -31.62 10.20
N ARG A 135 -15.29 -32.68 10.14
CA ARG A 135 -16.46 -32.77 9.25
C ARG A 135 -17.68 -32.17 9.95
N PRO A 136 -18.52 -31.42 9.22
CA PRO A 136 -19.70 -30.78 9.81
C PRO A 136 -20.76 -31.83 10.20
N ILE A 137 -21.14 -31.82 11.47
CA ILE A 137 -22.26 -32.58 12.05
C ILE A 137 -23.55 -31.75 11.98
N PHE A 138 -23.46 -30.47 12.30
CA PHE A 138 -24.61 -29.57 12.37
C PHE A 138 -24.22 -28.15 11.93
N SER A 139 -25.17 -27.41 11.37
CA SER A 139 -25.05 -25.97 11.14
C SER A 139 -26.42 -25.33 11.25
N ASN A 140 -26.50 -24.23 11.99
CA ASN A 140 -27.73 -23.46 12.10
C ASN A 140 -28.03 -22.67 10.79
N PRO A 141 -29.23 -22.10 10.62
CA PRO A 141 -29.60 -21.37 9.41
C PRO A 141 -28.66 -20.22 9.06
N ALA A 142 -28.12 -19.49 10.05
CA ALA A 142 -27.16 -18.41 9.83
C ALA A 142 -25.83 -18.92 9.23
N ALA A 143 -25.26 -19.99 9.81
CA ALA A 143 -24.07 -20.64 9.25
C ALA A 143 -24.33 -21.21 7.85
N PHE A 144 -25.50 -21.85 7.66
CA PHE A 144 -25.90 -22.38 6.35
C PHE A 144 -26.05 -21.28 5.30
N ALA A 145 -26.58 -20.11 5.66
CA ALA A 145 -26.69 -18.98 4.74
C ALA A 145 -25.30 -18.46 4.32
N ALA A 146 -24.37 -18.36 5.27
CA ALA A 146 -23.01 -17.86 5.02
C ALA A 146 -22.15 -18.83 4.19
N TYR A 147 -22.26 -20.13 4.43
CA TYR A 147 -21.36 -21.14 3.87
C TYR A 147 -21.99 -22.06 2.80
N GLY A 148 -23.31 -22.22 2.80
CA GLY A 148 -24.01 -23.12 1.87
C GLY A 148 -24.09 -24.57 2.35
N THR A 149 -24.05 -25.52 1.42
CA THR A 149 -24.20 -26.95 1.73
C THR A 149 -23.10 -27.44 2.66
N ALA A 150 -23.47 -28.20 3.68
CA ALA A 150 -22.64 -28.69 4.78
C ALA A 150 -21.60 -29.76 4.36
N THR A 151 -20.90 -29.57 3.25
CA THR A 151 -19.84 -30.48 2.76
C THR A 151 -18.44 -29.98 3.07
N ASP A 152 -18.27 -28.68 3.27
CA ASP A 152 -16.97 -28.08 3.53
C ASP A 152 -16.60 -28.27 5.01
N GLY A 153 -15.49 -28.98 5.22
CA GLY A 153 -14.93 -29.24 6.55
C GLY A 153 -14.48 -27.97 7.26
N PHE A 154 -14.16 -28.09 8.54
CA PHE A 154 -13.71 -27.00 9.41
C PHE A 154 -12.60 -26.16 8.75
N GLU A 155 -11.62 -26.81 8.13
CA GLU A 155 -10.48 -26.15 7.45
C GLU A 155 -10.89 -25.29 6.25
N ALA A 156 -11.88 -25.72 5.47
CA ALA A 156 -12.32 -25.01 4.28
C ALA A 156 -13.02 -23.67 4.60
N ARG A 157 -13.38 -23.43 5.87
CA ARG A 157 -13.93 -22.15 6.34
C ARG A 157 -12.90 -21.02 6.30
N PHE A 158 -11.62 -21.32 6.45
CA PHE A 158 -10.58 -20.33 6.66
C PHE A 158 -10.00 -19.84 5.33
N ALA A 159 -9.71 -18.54 5.23
CA ALA A 159 -8.98 -17.99 4.08
C ALA A 159 -7.54 -18.53 4.02
N GLU A 160 -6.97 -18.81 5.19
CA GLU A 160 -5.66 -19.44 5.38
C GLU A 160 -5.88 -20.81 6.05
N PRO A 161 -5.89 -21.92 5.28
CA PRO A 161 -6.21 -23.26 5.79
C PRO A 161 -5.33 -23.69 6.98
N GLU A 162 -4.06 -23.26 7.00
CA GLU A 162 -3.09 -23.56 8.05
C GLU A 162 -3.50 -23.07 9.45
N ARG A 163 -4.45 -22.13 9.54
CA ARG A 163 -4.99 -21.64 10.82
C ARG A 163 -5.94 -22.62 11.49
N ALA A 164 -6.56 -23.53 10.73
CA ALA A 164 -7.59 -24.43 11.24
C ALA A 164 -7.04 -25.55 12.14
N PRO A 165 -5.95 -26.28 11.79
CA PRO A 165 -5.48 -27.40 12.61
C PRO A 165 -5.10 -27.05 14.05
N PRO A 166 -4.42 -25.91 14.35
CA PRO A 166 -4.14 -25.52 15.73
C PRO A 166 -5.40 -25.26 16.56
N LEU A 167 -6.42 -24.62 15.97
CA LEU A 167 -7.69 -24.32 16.63
C LEU A 167 -8.46 -25.61 16.94
N LEU A 168 -8.55 -26.51 15.95
CA LEU A 168 -9.23 -27.80 16.10
C LEU A 168 -8.51 -28.68 17.14
N ALA A 169 -7.19 -28.78 17.08
CA ALA A 169 -6.40 -29.56 18.02
C ALA A 169 -6.50 -29.02 19.46
N ALA A 170 -6.48 -27.70 19.64
CA ALA A 170 -6.64 -27.08 20.95
C ALA A 170 -8.03 -27.35 21.55
N ALA A 171 -9.08 -27.28 20.73
CA ALA A 171 -10.44 -27.64 21.13
C ALA A 171 -10.53 -29.12 21.52
N LEU A 172 -10.03 -30.04 20.70
CA LEU A 172 -10.02 -31.48 21.01
C LEU A 172 -9.19 -31.84 22.23
N ALA A 173 -8.19 -31.03 22.58
CA ALA A 173 -7.43 -31.14 23.83
C ALA A 173 -8.18 -30.60 25.07
N GLY A 174 -9.42 -30.12 24.91
CA GLY A 174 -10.27 -29.63 26.00
C GLY A 174 -10.21 -28.12 26.25
N ASN A 175 -9.57 -27.33 25.37
CA ASN A 175 -9.43 -25.88 25.55
C ASN A 175 -10.41 -25.08 24.69
N ALA A 176 -11.04 -24.06 25.27
CA ALA A 176 -11.77 -23.06 24.48
C ALA A 176 -10.78 -22.06 23.87
N VAL A 177 -10.91 -21.78 22.57
CA VAL A 177 -10.04 -20.85 21.85
C VAL A 177 -10.88 -19.77 21.17
N THR A 178 -10.47 -18.52 21.34
CA THR A 178 -11.06 -17.38 20.63
C THR A 178 -10.05 -16.84 19.64
N ASP A 179 -10.49 -16.55 18.42
CA ASP A 179 -9.63 -15.98 17.38
C ASP A 179 -10.41 -14.99 16.51
N VAL A 180 -9.70 -14.13 15.79
CA VAL A 180 -10.25 -13.27 14.75
C VAL A 180 -9.45 -13.48 13.48
N CYS A 181 -10.10 -14.00 12.45
CA CYS A 181 -9.45 -14.34 11.19
C CYS A 181 -10.35 -14.09 9.98
N GLN A 182 -9.75 -14.15 8.80
CA GLN A 182 -10.51 -14.15 7.57
C GLN A 182 -11.04 -15.55 7.26
N VAL A 183 -12.31 -15.57 6.86
CA VAL A 183 -13.03 -16.77 6.44
C VAL A 183 -13.57 -16.58 5.02
N VAL A 184 -13.81 -17.70 4.34
CA VAL A 184 -14.37 -17.74 3.00
C VAL A 184 -15.87 -18.01 3.11
N THR A 185 -16.67 -16.96 2.88
CA THR A 185 -18.13 -17.08 2.81
C THR A 185 -18.61 -17.03 1.37
N ARG A 186 -19.89 -17.34 1.13
CA ARG A 186 -20.53 -17.15 -0.19
C ARG A 186 -20.53 -15.70 -0.66
N ASP A 187 -20.50 -14.75 0.27
CA ASP A 187 -20.40 -13.31 0.00
C ASP A 187 -18.95 -12.83 -0.12
N GLY A 188 -18.00 -13.76 -0.22
CA GLY A 188 -16.57 -13.50 -0.33
C GLY A 188 -15.82 -13.56 1.01
N LEU A 189 -14.65 -12.92 1.04
CA LEU A 189 -13.80 -12.88 2.23
C LEU A 189 -14.41 -11.98 3.31
N ARG A 190 -14.59 -12.53 4.51
CA ARG A 190 -15.12 -11.83 5.68
C ARG A 190 -14.20 -12.02 6.87
N TRP A 191 -14.16 -11.05 7.78
CA TRP A 191 -13.50 -11.21 9.07
C TRP A 191 -14.50 -11.74 10.08
N HIS A 192 -14.26 -12.93 10.59
CA HIS A 192 -15.08 -13.51 11.64
C HIS A 192 -14.30 -13.55 12.96
N GLN A 193 -15.02 -13.28 14.04
CA GLN A 193 -14.59 -13.66 15.39
C GLN A 193 -15.12 -15.06 15.65
N LEU A 194 -14.22 -15.96 16.01
CA LEU A 194 -14.48 -17.37 16.26
C LEU A 194 -14.37 -17.66 17.76
N ASP A 195 -15.29 -18.45 18.30
CA ASP A 195 -15.19 -19.11 19.59
C ASP A 195 -15.30 -20.62 19.34
N VAL A 196 -14.18 -21.33 19.52
CA VAL A 196 -14.01 -22.76 19.22
C VAL A 196 -13.95 -23.51 20.53
N ARG A 197 -14.88 -24.43 20.77
CA ARG A 197 -15.05 -25.09 22.06
C ARG A 197 -15.21 -26.61 21.94
N PRO A 198 -14.60 -27.38 22.84
CA PRO A 198 -14.95 -28.80 22.98
C PRO A 198 -16.36 -28.92 23.51
N VAL A 199 -17.12 -29.83 22.91
CA VAL A 199 -18.41 -30.29 23.41
C VAL A 199 -18.47 -31.81 23.29
N THR A 200 -19.32 -32.44 24.08
CA THR A 200 -19.66 -33.85 23.88
C THR A 200 -20.90 -33.92 23.03
N ASP A 201 -20.84 -34.64 21.91
CA ASP A 201 -22.03 -34.90 21.10
C ASP A 201 -23.00 -35.80 21.88
N PRO A 202 -24.22 -35.34 22.20
CA PRO A 202 -25.19 -36.12 22.96
C PRO A 202 -25.67 -37.37 22.21
N ALA A 203 -25.58 -37.42 20.88
CA ALA A 203 -26.02 -38.56 20.09
C ALA A 203 -25.02 -39.73 20.13
N THR A 204 -23.73 -39.43 20.07
CA THR A 204 -22.66 -40.44 19.99
C THR A 204 -21.86 -40.60 21.29
N GLY A 205 -21.90 -39.60 22.18
CA GLY A 205 -21.05 -39.51 23.36
C GLY A 205 -19.58 -39.17 23.06
N GLN A 206 -19.24 -38.89 21.80
CA GLN A 206 -17.87 -38.55 21.39
C GLN A 206 -17.57 -37.07 21.60
N MET A 207 -16.27 -36.74 21.66
CA MET A 207 -15.82 -35.36 21.62
C MET A 207 -16.17 -34.76 20.25
N SER A 208 -16.62 -33.52 20.24
CA SER A 208 -16.92 -32.73 19.04
C SER A 208 -16.51 -31.29 19.30
N VAL A 209 -16.49 -30.48 18.24
CA VAL A 209 -16.06 -29.09 18.30
C VAL A 209 -17.21 -28.19 17.90
N LEU A 210 -17.66 -27.36 18.84
CA LEU A 210 -18.62 -26.29 18.60
C LEU A 210 -17.87 -25.05 18.15
N LEU A 211 -18.31 -24.48 17.02
CA LEU A 211 -17.81 -23.25 16.46
C LEU A 211 -18.93 -22.21 16.46
N ASP A 212 -18.75 -21.16 17.25
CA ASP A 212 -19.58 -19.95 17.19
C ASP A 212 -18.81 -18.87 16.42
N GLU A 213 -19.46 -18.27 15.42
CA GLU A 213 -18.84 -17.23 14.59
C GLU A 213 -19.72 -15.98 14.52
N ARG A 214 -19.05 -14.82 14.52
CA ARG A 214 -19.68 -13.52 14.30
C ARG A 214 -18.92 -12.75 13.24
N ASP A 215 -19.63 -12.25 12.23
CA ASP A 215 -19.04 -11.33 11.26
C ASP A 215 -18.67 -10.00 11.94
N VAL A 216 -17.37 -9.70 11.95
CA VAL A 216 -16.77 -8.47 12.50
C VAL A 216 -16.09 -7.65 11.41
N THR A 217 -16.37 -7.93 10.14
CA THR A 217 -15.78 -7.24 8.97
C THR A 217 -15.93 -5.73 9.06
N ALA A 218 -17.14 -5.23 9.33
CA ALA A 218 -17.38 -3.79 9.44
C ALA A 218 -16.55 -3.15 10.58
N ARG A 219 -16.41 -3.86 11.70
CA ARG A 219 -15.63 -3.39 12.86
C ARG A 219 -14.13 -3.33 12.54
N VAL A 220 -13.58 -4.39 11.93
CA VAL A 220 -12.16 -4.46 11.55
C VAL A 220 -11.83 -3.41 10.48
N GLN A 221 -12.69 -3.25 9.47
CA GLN A 221 -12.52 -2.23 8.44
C GLN A 221 -12.54 -0.81 9.01
N ALA A 222 -13.49 -0.51 9.92
CA ALA A 222 -13.55 0.78 10.58
C ALA A 222 -12.31 1.06 11.46
N GLN A 223 -11.82 0.05 12.17
CA GLN A 223 -10.60 0.17 12.97
C GLN A 223 -9.36 0.45 12.09
N ASN A 224 -9.19 -0.29 11.00
CA ASN A 224 -8.07 -0.09 10.08
C ASN A 224 -8.13 1.27 9.39
N ALA A 225 -9.33 1.71 8.96
CA ALA A 225 -9.52 3.03 8.37
C ALA A 225 -9.19 4.16 9.36
N ARG A 226 -9.61 4.01 10.62
CA ARG A 226 -9.29 4.97 11.68
C ARG A 226 -7.79 5.02 11.97
N ALA A 227 -7.13 3.87 12.10
CA ALA A 227 -5.69 3.81 12.33
C ALA A 227 -4.91 4.47 11.17
N ALA A 228 -5.32 4.23 9.92
CA ALA A 228 -4.72 4.87 8.75
C ALA A 228 -4.94 6.41 8.75
N ALA A 229 -6.14 6.87 9.13
CA ALA A 229 -6.43 8.30 9.24
C ALA A 229 -5.62 8.97 10.35
N GLU A 230 -5.50 8.34 11.51
CA GLU A 230 -4.69 8.82 12.64
C GLU A 230 -3.20 8.89 12.26
N GLN A 231 -2.67 7.86 11.57
CA GLN A 231 -1.30 7.86 11.08
C GLN A 231 -1.05 8.97 10.05
N LYS A 232 -1.97 9.17 9.10
CA LYS A 232 -1.89 10.25 8.11
C LYS A 232 -1.91 11.63 8.78
N ALA A 233 -2.79 11.83 9.76
CA ALA A 233 -2.87 13.07 10.53
C ALA A 233 -1.58 13.33 11.33
N ALA A 234 -1.05 12.32 12.02
CA ALA A 234 0.20 12.42 12.78
C ALA A 234 1.40 12.75 11.88
N MET A 235 1.48 12.14 10.69
CA MET A 235 2.52 12.46 9.70
C MET A 235 2.41 13.91 9.19
N ALA A 236 1.19 14.39 8.93
CA ALA A 236 0.96 15.76 8.50
C ALA A 236 1.36 16.77 9.59
N GLU A 237 0.99 16.52 10.85
CA GLU A 237 1.36 17.36 11.99
C GLU A 237 2.88 17.40 12.19
N ALA A 238 3.55 16.23 12.19
CA ALA A 238 5.00 16.15 12.32
C ALA A 238 5.72 16.90 11.18
N ARG A 239 5.23 16.78 9.94
CA ARG A 239 5.75 17.52 8.78
C ARG A 239 5.60 19.04 8.98
N GLN A 240 4.45 19.49 9.48
CA GLN A 240 4.20 20.92 9.70
C GLN A 240 5.07 21.50 10.82
N ALA A 241 5.22 20.76 11.92
CA ALA A 241 6.10 21.14 13.03
C ALA A 241 7.55 21.29 12.55
N PHE A 242 8.05 20.31 11.79
CA PHE A 242 9.39 20.33 11.22
C PHE A 242 9.62 21.56 10.31
N LEU A 243 8.68 21.86 9.41
CA LEU A 243 8.81 23.02 8.50
C LEU A 243 8.83 24.35 9.26
N THR A 244 8.04 24.45 10.33
CA THR A 244 7.99 25.67 11.17
C THR A 244 9.30 25.88 11.91
N GLU A 245 9.87 24.82 12.49
CA GLU A 245 11.17 24.88 13.16
C GLU A 245 12.31 25.21 12.19
N MET A 246 12.40 24.50 11.07
CA MET A 246 13.41 24.75 10.05
C MET A 246 13.33 26.16 9.46
N SER A 247 12.13 26.75 9.34
CA SER A 247 11.96 28.14 8.93
C SER A 247 12.70 29.11 9.84
N HIS A 248 12.48 28.97 11.15
CA HIS A 248 13.05 29.88 12.14
C HIS A 248 14.59 29.79 12.15
N GLU A 249 15.10 28.57 12.05
CA GLU A 249 16.54 28.29 11.99
C GLU A 249 17.19 28.78 10.70
N LEU A 250 16.49 28.80 9.57
CA LEU A 250 17.01 29.32 8.29
C LEU A 250 16.90 30.85 8.20
N ARG A 251 15.82 31.44 8.72
CA ARG A 251 15.57 32.89 8.64
C ARG A 251 16.60 33.71 9.41
N THR A 252 17.02 33.22 10.59
CA THR A 252 17.95 33.93 11.48
C THR A 252 19.33 34.19 10.86
N PRO A 253 20.06 33.19 10.35
CA PRO A 253 21.33 33.42 9.69
C PRO A 253 21.16 34.22 8.39
N LEU A 254 20.07 34.01 7.64
CA LEU A 254 19.83 34.73 6.39
C LEU A 254 19.58 36.23 6.59
N ASN A 255 18.77 36.59 7.59
CA ASN A 255 18.57 37.98 8.00
C ASN A 255 19.86 38.62 8.50
N THR A 256 20.73 37.84 9.12
CA THR A 256 22.05 38.32 9.56
C THR A 256 22.95 38.62 8.36
N VAL A 257 22.98 37.75 7.34
CA VAL A 257 23.73 37.96 6.09
C VAL A 257 23.20 39.19 5.33
N ILE A 258 21.88 39.35 5.24
CA ILE A 258 21.24 40.53 4.63
C ILE A 258 21.58 41.80 5.42
N GLY A 259 21.49 41.76 6.75
CA GLY A 259 21.79 42.92 7.59
C GLY A 259 23.26 43.36 7.51
N PHE A 260 24.20 42.42 7.48
CA PHE A 260 25.62 42.74 7.29
C PHE A 260 25.93 43.22 5.87
N SER A 261 25.26 42.68 4.84
CA SER A 261 25.43 43.18 3.47
C SER A 261 24.89 44.60 3.32
N ASP A 262 23.75 44.94 3.93
CA ASP A 262 23.22 46.31 3.97
C ASP A 262 24.18 47.29 4.67
N LEU A 263 24.76 46.89 5.81
CA LEU A 263 25.76 47.70 6.51
C LEU A 263 27.02 47.93 5.66
N LEU A 264 27.52 46.87 5.00
CA LEU A 264 28.66 46.98 4.09
C LEU A 264 28.33 47.89 2.91
N ALA A 265 27.11 47.83 2.37
CA ALA A 265 26.66 48.69 1.28
C ALA A 265 26.66 50.19 1.64
N THR A 266 26.49 50.53 2.93
CA THR A 266 26.59 51.93 3.42
C THR A 266 28.02 52.40 3.69
N SER A 267 29.00 51.51 3.58
CA SER A 267 30.42 51.83 3.80
C SER A 267 31.09 52.32 2.52
N SER A 268 32.26 52.95 2.64
CA SER A 268 33.07 53.35 1.48
C SER A 268 33.72 52.12 0.82
N LEU A 269 32.96 51.48 -0.08
CA LEU A 269 33.38 50.33 -0.89
C LEU A 269 33.91 50.79 -2.26
N ASN A 270 34.80 50.00 -2.86
CA ASN A 270 35.13 50.18 -4.27
C ASN A 270 34.01 49.60 -5.17
N VAL A 271 34.04 49.90 -6.48
CA VAL A 271 32.97 49.55 -7.42
C VAL A 271 32.71 48.03 -7.48
N GLU A 272 33.77 47.23 -7.44
CA GLU A 272 33.69 45.77 -7.50
C GLU A 272 33.13 45.15 -6.20
N GLN A 273 33.54 45.69 -5.04
CA GLN A 273 33.02 45.30 -3.73
C GLN A 273 31.54 45.69 -3.56
N ALA A 274 31.14 46.84 -4.08
CA ALA A 274 29.75 47.28 -4.08
C ALA A 274 28.87 46.36 -4.93
N ASP A 275 29.35 45.93 -6.10
CA ASP A 275 28.64 44.94 -6.94
C ASP A 275 28.50 43.60 -6.21
N HIS A 276 29.58 43.08 -5.61
CA HIS A 276 29.54 41.84 -4.84
C HIS A 276 28.58 41.89 -3.65
N VAL A 277 28.58 42.98 -2.88
CA VAL A 277 27.65 43.19 -1.76
C VAL A 277 26.20 43.27 -2.25
N GLY A 278 25.96 43.94 -3.38
CA GLY A 278 24.65 43.98 -4.04
C GLY A 278 24.14 42.59 -4.45
N ARG A 279 25.02 41.76 -5.03
CA ARG A 279 24.70 40.37 -5.40
C ARG A 279 24.41 39.48 -4.20
N ILE A 280 25.18 39.61 -3.10
CA ILE A 280 24.92 38.89 -1.84
C ILE A 280 23.56 39.29 -1.26
N ASN A 281 23.24 40.59 -1.24
CA ASN A 281 21.97 41.07 -0.72
C ASN A 281 20.79 40.56 -1.57
N ASN A 282 20.87 40.68 -2.90
CA ASN A 282 19.83 40.20 -3.80
C ASN A 282 19.61 38.68 -3.68
N ALA A 283 20.69 37.90 -3.60
CA ALA A 283 20.62 36.45 -3.38
C ALA A 283 20.00 36.11 -2.02
N GLY A 284 20.37 36.82 -0.95
CA GLY A 284 19.80 36.64 0.38
C GLY A 284 18.30 36.94 0.41
N GLN A 285 17.87 38.05 -0.19
CA GLN A 285 16.45 38.42 -0.29
C GLN A 285 15.64 37.42 -1.12
N ARG A 286 16.20 36.93 -2.24
CA ARG A 286 15.57 35.88 -3.06
C ARG A 286 15.41 34.56 -2.30
N LEU A 287 16.44 34.12 -1.58
CA LEU A 287 16.36 32.91 -0.75
C LEU A 287 15.31 33.04 0.34
N LEU A 288 15.21 34.22 0.98
CA LEU A 288 14.23 34.47 2.03
C LEU A 288 12.80 34.39 1.48
N ALA A 289 12.58 34.94 0.27
CA ALA A 289 11.30 34.86 -0.42
C ALA A 289 10.92 33.40 -0.74
N VAL A 290 11.84 32.61 -1.30
CA VAL A 290 11.61 31.20 -1.62
C VAL A 290 11.33 30.37 -0.37
N VAL A 291 12.07 30.59 0.72
CA VAL A 291 11.85 29.88 1.99
C VAL A 291 10.47 30.21 2.54
N ASN A 292 10.08 31.49 2.59
CA ASN A 292 8.76 31.90 3.06
C ASN A 292 7.63 31.33 2.17
N GLU A 293 7.81 31.33 0.85
CA GLU A 293 6.81 30.79 -0.08
C GLU A 293 6.67 29.26 0.02
N MET A 294 7.76 28.52 0.19
CA MET A 294 7.72 27.06 0.38
C MET A 294 6.94 26.68 1.65
N ILE A 295 7.08 27.47 2.72
CA ILE A 295 6.36 27.27 3.97
C ILE A 295 4.89 27.62 3.81
N ASP A 296 4.57 28.76 3.19
CA ASP A 296 3.20 29.18 2.95
C ASP A 296 2.44 28.18 2.07
N GLN A 297 3.10 27.63 1.03
CA GLN A 297 2.53 26.56 0.20
C GLN A 297 2.30 25.28 1.00
N SER A 298 3.26 24.87 1.83
CA SER A 298 3.12 23.67 2.65
C SER A 298 2.02 23.79 3.72
N VAL A 299 1.81 25.01 4.26
CA VAL A 299 0.71 25.33 5.19
C VAL A 299 -0.64 25.25 4.46
N ARG A 300 -0.72 25.74 3.22
CA ARG A 300 -1.95 25.66 2.41
C ARG A 300 -2.29 24.22 2.05
N ASP A 301 -1.30 23.44 1.60
CA ASP A 301 -1.46 22.02 1.29
C ASP A 301 -1.91 21.19 2.50
N ALA A 302 -1.53 21.59 3.72
CA ALA A 302 -1.98 20.95 4.96
C ALA A 302 -3.44 21.34 5.34
N SER A 303 -3.89 22.53 4.94
CA SER A 303 -5.26 23.01 5.16
C SER A 303 -6.27 22.54 4.11
N GLU A 304 -5.80 22.20 2.91
CA GLU A 304 -6.62 21.75 1.79
C GLU A 304 -6.46 20.24 1.54
N GLY A 305 -7.04 19.44 2.44
CA GLY A 305 -7.47 18.11 2.05
C GLY A 305 -8.61 18.24 1.02
N GLU A 306 -8.31 17.93 -0.25
CA GLU A 306 -9.20 17.94 -1.43
C GLU A 306 -9.36 19.27 -2.19
N ALA A 307 -8.46 19.53 -3.16
CA ALA A 307 -8.76 19.63 -4.60
C ALA A 307 -7.61 20.30 -5.38
N ALA A 308 -7.17 19.68 -6.48
CA ALA A 308 -6.32 20.29 -7.51
C ALA A 308 -7.18 20.82 -8.68
N PRO A 309 -6.64 21.61 -9.63
CA PRO A 309 -5.69 22.72 -9.50
C PRO A 309 -6.20 23.98 -10.24
N ALA A 310 -5.60 25.15 -9.98
CA ALA A 310 -5.61 26.26 -10.94
C ALA A 310 -4.29 27.03 -10.89
N VAL A 311 -3.48 26.80 -11.92
CA VAL A 311 -2.28 27.59 -12.24
C VAL A 311 -2.72 29.00 -12.63
N THR A 312 -2.11 30.01 -12.00
CA THR A 312 -2.02 31.41 -12.50
C THR A 312 -0.78 31.99 -11.82
N GLY A 313 0.35 32.11 -12.52
CA GLY A 313 0.61 33.19 -13.47
C GLY A 313 1.52 34.21 -12.80
N LEU A 314 2.81 33.87 -12.65
CA LEU A 314 3.81 34.74 -12.06
C LEU A 314 4.18 35.83 -13.09
N THR A 315 3.64 37.03 -12.94
CA THR A 315 4.10 38.22 -13.65
C THR A 315 5.40 38.72 -13.02
N VAL A 316 6.49 38.59 -13.76
CA VAL A 316 7.78 39.24 -13.48
C VAL A 316 7.62 40.74 -13.76
N VAL A 317 7.97 41.58 -12.77
CA VAL A 317 8.19 43.01 -12.99
C VAL A 317 9.67 43.20 -13.26
N GLU A 318 10.00 43.49 -14.51
CA GLU A 318 11.33 43.98 -14.91
C GLU A 318 11.48 45.44 -14.45
N SER A 319 12.64 45.77 -13.87
CA SER A 319 13.09 47.14 -13.66
C SER A 319 14.39 47.32 -14.42
N GLU A 320 14.32 48.05 -15.52
CA GLU A 320 15.44 48.59 -16.27
C GLU A 320 16.21 49.63 -15.43
N VAL A 321 17.54 49.56 -15.44
CA VAL A 321 18.39 50.76 -15.41
C VAL A 321 19.56 50.53 -16.36
N GLY A 322 19.51 51.21 -17.51
CA GLY A 322 20.70 51.48 -18.31
C GLY A 322 21.31 52.82 -17.92
N ALA A 323 22.64 52.94 -18.01
CA ALA A 323 23.33 54.04 -18.68
C ALA A 323 24.86 53.95 -18.50
N GLU A 324 25.51 53.69 -19.63
CA GLU A 324 26.69 54.35 -20.20
C GLU A 324 28.01 54.55 -19.43
N VAL A 325 29.03 54.10 -20.15
CA VAL A 325 30.48 54.18 -19.94
C VAL A 325 30.99 55.60 -20.22
N SER A 326 31.85 56.12 -19.35
CA SER A 326 32.86 57.11 -19.76
C SER A 326 34.12 56.94 -18.91
N GLY A 327 35.25 56.75 -19.61
CA GLY A 327 36.52 56.41 -19.00
C GLY A 327 37.32 57.59 -18.47
N ALA A 328 38.18 57.30 -17.51
CA ALA A 328 39.47 57.97 -17.32
C ALA A 328 40.38 57.09 -16.45
N THR A 329 41.60 56.95 -16.95
CA THR A 329 42.75 56.15 -16.51
C THR A 329 43.28 56.57 -15.14
N CYS A 330 43.86 55.61 -14.39
CA CYS A 330 45.09 55.85 -13.60
C CYS A 330 45.75 54.53 -13.16
N ASP A 331 46.88 54.26 -13.82
CA ASP A 331 48.09 53.52 -13.46
C ASP A 331 48.18 52.72 -12.13
N ALA A 332 48.38 51.41 -12.35
CA ALA A 332 49.47 50.56 -11.86
C ALA A 332 49.89 50.61 -10.37
N ILE A 333 49.64 49.49 -9.69
CA ILE A 333 50.67 48.83 -8.87
C ILE A 333 50.76 47.38 -9.36
N GLU A 334 51.77 47.13 -10.20
CA GLU A 334 52.19 45.80 -10.63
C GLU A 334 52.68 44.99 -9.41
N ARG A 335 52.10 43.82 -9.20
CA ARG A 335 52.70 42.76 -8.39
C ARG A 335 53.12 41.64 -9.34
N GLU A 336 54.42 41.58 -9.59
CA GLU A 336 55.09 40.51 -10.33
C GLU A 336 54.74 39.13 -9.76
N ALA A 337 53.95 38.36 -10.50
CA ALA A 337 54.01 36.91 -10.50
C ALA A 337 54.42 36.49 -11.91
N SER A 338 55.74 36.42 -12.13
CA SER A 338 56.33 35.97 -13.39
C SER A 338 56.11 34.46 -13.55
N GLY A 339 54.94 34.09 -14.06
CA GLY A 339 54.57 32.77 -14.55
C GLY A 339 53.44 32.89 -15.58
N PRO A 340 53.26 31.92 -16.50
CA PRO A 340 52.14 31.96 -17.44
C PRO A 340 50.81 31.88 -16.70
N THR A 341 49.85 32.72 -17.09
CA THR A 341 48.49 32.73 -16.53
C THR A 341 47.82 31.36 -16.72
N PRO A 342 47.32 30.70 -15.66
CA PRO A 342 46.65 29.42 -15.79
C PRO A 342 45.39 29.54 -16.66
N ARG A 343 45.16 28.55 -17.52
CA ARG A 343 44.00 28.46 -18.42
C ARG A 343 43.10 27.32 -18.00
N ILE A 344 41.87 27.64 -17.63
CA ILE A 344 40.88 26.68 -17.15
C ILE A 344 39.75 26.57 -18.17
N LEU A 345 39.29 25.34 -18.41
CA LEU A 345 38.06 25.07 -19.14
C LEU A 345 36.98 24.66 -18.15
N TYR A 346 35.89 25.42 -18.10
CA TYR A 346 34.70 25.13 -17.28
C TYR A 346 33.56 24.63 -18.17
N VAL A 347 33.08 23.41 -17.95
CA VAL A 347 32.02 22.78 -18.76
C VAL A 347 30.79 22.55 -17.90
N ASP A 348 29.70 23.26 -18.19
CA ASP A 348 28.44 23.21 -17.44
C ASP A 348 27.27 23.71 -18.33
N ASP A 349 26.15 23.02 -18.28
CA ASP A 349 24.98 23.29 -19.12
C ASP A 349 24.15 24.48 -18.62
N HIS A 350 24.41 25.00 -17.42
CA HIS A 350 23.69 26.13 -16.85
C HIS A 350 24.47 27.45 -16.98
N ASP A 351 23.91 28.39 -17.74
CA ASP A 351 24.49 29.72 -18.03
C ASP A 351 24.89 30.49 -16.76
N CYS A 352 24.07 30.42 -15.72
CA CYS A 352 24.33 31.09 -14.43
C CYS A 352 25.59 30.55 -13.74
N ASN A 353 25.86 29.25 -13.82
CA ASN A 353 27.04 28.64 -13.22
C ASN A 353 28.30 29.05 -14.01
N ARG A 354 28.21 29.02 -15.34
CA ARG A 354 29.30 29.49 -16.23
C ARG A 354 29.67 30.94 -15.93
N ALA A 355 28.68 31.83 -15.85
CA ALA A 355 28.92 33.25 -15.54
C ALA A 355 29.52 33.46 -14.15
N LEU A 356 29.08 32.71 -13.13
CA LEU A 356 29.62 32.79 -11.77
C LEU A 356 31.08 32.33 -11.71
N VAL A 357 31.40 31.17 -12.29
CA VAL A 357 32.74 30.60 -12.24
C VAL A 357 33.73 31.43 -13.05
N VAL A 358 33.34 31.94 -14.22
CA VAL A 358 34.16 32.89 -14.99
C VAL A 358 34.48 34.11 -14.15
N ALA A 359 33.49 34.76 -13.54
CA ALA A 359 33.71 35.96 -12.72
C ALA A 359 34.66 35.69 -11.53
N VAL A 360 34.52 34.54 -10.86
CA VAL A 360 35.38 34.14 -9.74
C VAL A 360 36.82 33.90 -10.17
N LEU A 361 37.03 33.21 -11.29
CA LEU A 361 38.37 32.87 -11.76
C LEU A 361 39.09 34.07 -12.40
N GLU A 362 38.37 34.90 -13.15
CA GLU A 362 38.93 36.13 -13.74
C GLU A 362 39.34 37.15 -12.67
N ALA A 363 38.56 37.28 -11.58
CA ALA A 363 38.93 38.11 -10.43
C ALA A 363 40.23 37.65 -9.75
N GLN A 364 40.64 36.39 -9.95
CA GLN A 364 41.90 35.82 -9.48
C GLN A 364 43.02 35.87 -10.52
N GLY A 365 42.77 36.52 -11.66
CA GLY A 365 43.72 36.62 -12.78
C GLY A 365 43.90 35.31 -13.54
N ILE A 366 42.94 34.37 -13.46
CA ILE A 366 42.96 33.08 -14.15
C ILE A 366 42.09 33.17 -15.40
N ALA A 367 42.62 32.72 -16.54
CA ALA A 367 41.87 32.72 -17.80
C ALA A 367 40.88 31.55 -17.83
N CYS A 368 39.57 31.83 -17.85
CA CYS A 368 38.53 30.81 -17.89
C CYS A 368 37.79 30.82 -19.23
N ALA A 369 37.81 29.71 -19.96
CA ALA A 369 36.93 29.48 -21.10
C ALA A 369 35.79 28.54 -20.68
N THR A 370 34.68 28.60 -21.40
CA THR A 370 33.50 27.82 -21.06
C THR A 370 32.97 26.98 -22.22
N ALA A 371 32.32 25.86 -21.89
CA ALA A 371 31.56 25.04 -22.83
C ALA A 371 30.22 24.60 -22.20
N GLU A 372 29.21 24.38 -23.04
CA GLU A 372 27.82 24.16 -22.57
C GLU A 372 27.44 22.69 -22.47
N ASP A 373 28.24 21.80 -23.04
CA ASP A 373 28.02 20.36 -23.00
C ASP A 373 29.36 19.61 -23.15
N GLY A 374 29.33 18.30 -22.91
CA GLY A 374 30.54 17.47 -22.97
C GLY A 374 31.17 17.37 -24.37
N ALA A 375 30.40 17.56 -25.45
CA ALA A 375 30.92 17.50 -26.81
C ALA A 375 31.69 18.78 -27.16
N GLN A 376 31.16 19.95 -26.78
CA GLN A 376 31.87 21.22 -26.84
C GLN A 376 33.11 21.21 -25.95
N GLY A 377 33.01 20.65 -24.74
CA GLY A 377 34.14 20.47 -23.83
C GLY A 377 35.26 19.60 -24.43
N LEU A 378 34.91 18.49 -25.09
CA LEU A 378 35.87 17.64 -25.81
C LEU A 378 36.56 18.38 -26.97
N GLU A 379 35.81 19.17 -27.75
CA GLU A 379 36.39 19.92 -28.87
C GLU A 379 37.31 21.05 -28.40
N ALA A 380 36.93 21.74 -27.31
CA ALA A 380 37.78 22.70 -26.63
C ALA A 380 39.05 22.03 -26.07
N ALA A 381 38.95 20.83 -25.51
CA ALA A 381 40.10 20.06 -25.03
C ALA A 381 41.03 19.57 -26.17
N ARG A 382 40.50 19.35 -27.39
CA ARG A 382 41.28 18.94 -28.56
C ARG A 382 42.16 20.06 -29.10
N THR A 383 41.66 21.29 -29.04
CA THR A 383 42.26 22.47 -29.68
C THR A 383 43.01 23.38 -28.71
N GLY A 384 42.61 23.39 -27.43
CA GLY A 384 43.22 24.19 -26.38
C GLY A 384 44.37 23.50 -25.65
N ASP A 385 45.17 24.30 -24.96
CA ASP A 385 46.12 23.86 -23.94
C ASP A 385 45.63 24.38 -22.59
N TRP A 386 45.00 23.50 -21.83
CA TRP A 386 44.39 23.79 -20.54
C TRP A 386 45.30 23.29 -19.41
N ASP A 387 45.27 23.99 -18.29
CA ASP A 387 45.98 23.61 -17.07
C ASP A 387 45.07 22.80 -16.14
N LEU A 388 43.75 23.00 -16.25
CA LEU A 388 42.70 22.29 -15.52
C LEU A 388 41.38 22.30 -16.32
N ILE A 389 40.64 21.21 -16.26
CA ILE A 389 39.26 21.12 -16.76
C ILE A 389 38.33 20.87 -15.56
N LEU A 390 37.35 21.73 -15.39
CA LEU A 390 36.25 21.57 -14.44
C LEU A 390 35.05 21.07 -15.23
N MET A 391 34.57 19.88 -14.93
CA MET A 391 33.61 19.15 -15.76
C MET A 391 32.36 18.79 -14.96
N ASP A 392 31.22 19.33 -15.33
CA ASP A 392 29.95 18.85 -14.81
C ASP A 392 29.66 17.41 -15.26
N ILE A 393 29.09 16.60 -14.37
CA ILE A 393 28.78 15.21 -14.68
C ILE A 393 27.51 15.10 -15.52
N GLN A 394 26.45 15.83 -15.16
CA GLN A 394 25.14 15.69 -15.77
C GLN A 394 24.90 16.82 -16.77
N MET A 395 25.14 16.55 -18.05
CA MET A 395 24.93 17.51 -19.13
C MET A 395 24.17 16.86 -20.30
N PRO A 396 23.39 17.63 -21.08
CA PRO A 396 22.75 17.16 -22.29
C PRO A 396 23.79 16.85 -23.38
N VAL A 397 23.38 16.10 -24.41
CA VAL A 397 24.19 15.69 -25.60
C VAL A 397 25.32 14.71 -25.27
N MET A 398 26.24 15.08 -24.37
CA MET A 398 27.33 14.24 -23.89
C MET A 398 27.58 14.55 -22.42
N ASP A 399 27.45 13.53 -21.56
CA ASP A 399 27.71 13.65 -20.14
C ASP A 399 29.22 13.77 -19.82
N GLY A 400 29.55 14.24 -18.61
CA GLY A 400 30.93 14.49 -18.20
C GLY A 400 31.81 13.23 -18.16
N VAL A 401 31.21 12.07 -17.90
CA VAL A 401 31.91 10.78 -17.85
C VAL A 401 32.34 10.34 -19.25
N ALA A 402 31.42 10.41 -20.22
CA ALA A 402 31.66 10.13 -21.63
C ALA A 402 32.66 11.14 -22.23
N ALA A 403 32.50 12.43 -21.92
CA ALA A 403 33.43 13.48 -22.33
C ALA A 403 34.84 13.21 -21.79
N THR A 404 34.97 12.84 -20.52
CA THR A 404 36.26 12.54 -19.90
C THR A 404 36.94 11.33 -20.55
N ARG A 405 36.22 10.23 -20.78
CA ARG A 405 36.77 9.07 -21.51
C ARG A 405 37.28 9.45 -22.90
N ALA A 406 36.55 10.32 -23.60
CA ALA A 406 36.95 10.81 -24.91
C ALA A 406 38.17 11.74 -24.86
N ILE A 407 38.27 12.62 -23.84
CA ILE A 407 39.44 13.48 -23.62
C ILE A 407 40.67 12.64 -23.30
N ARG A 408 40.54 11.60 -22.45
CA ARG A 408 41.64 10.68 -22.13
C ARG A 408 42.16 9.89 -23.33
N ALA A 409 41.36 9.71 -24.37
CA ALA A 409 41.79 9.07 -25.61
C ALA A 409 42.59 10.00 -26.55
N LEU A 410 42.71 11.31 -26.24
CA LEU A 410 43.49 12.25 -27.03
C LEU A 410 45.01 12.03 -26.83
N PRO A 411 45.82 12.17 -27.89
CA PRO A 411 47.26 11.98 -27.79
C PRO A 411 47.96 13.13 -27.08
N GLY A 412 49.07 12.82 -26.41
CA GLY A 412 49.97 13.81 -25.79
C GLY A 412 49.43 14.39 -24.48
N HIS A 413 49.88 15.59 -24.13
CA HIS A 413 49.55 16.25 -22.86
C HIS A 413 48.05 16.57 -22.73
N ARG A 414 47.32 16.68 -23.84
CA ARG A 414 45.87 16.96 -23.83
C ARG A 414 45.07 15.89 -23.12
N GLY A 415 45.39 14.61 -23.36
CA GLY A 415 44.78 13.48 -22.66
C GLY A 415 45.22 13.34 -21.21
N ALA A 416 46.29 14.03 -20.79
CA ALA A 416 46.80 14.04 -19.41
C ALA A 416 46.37 15.28 -18.61
N THR A 417 45.62 16.21 -19.20
CA THR A 417 45.11 17.41 -18.53
C THR A 417 44.27 17.04 -17.30
N PRO A 418 44.52 17.59 -16.11
CA PRO A 418 43.69 17.30 -14.94
C PRO A 418 42.21 17.62 -15.17
N ILE A 419 41.33 16.68 -14.81
CA ILE A 419 39.87 16.83 -14.91
C ILE A 419 39.25 16.64 -13.53
N VAL A 420 38.54 17.66 -13.06
CA VAL A 420 37.79 17.62 -11.80
C VAL A 420 36.31 17.48 -12.09
N ALA A 421 35.68 16.46 -11.49
CA ALA A 421 34.24 16.25 -11.56
C ALA A 421 33.48 17.28 -10.71
N LEU A 422 32.42 17.89 -11.26
CA LEU A 422 31.43 18.65 -10.51
C LEU A 422 30.16 17.79 -10.42
N THR A 423 29.77 17.35 -9.22
CA THR A 423 28.69 16.36 -9.05
C THR A 423 27.67 16.75 -7.98
N ALA A 424 26.40 16.45 -8.22
CA ALA A 424 25.33 16.58 -7.24
C ALA A 424 25.29 15.44 -6.20
N ASN A 425 26.10 14.38 -6.37
CA ASN A 425 26.06 13.21 -5.50
C ASN A 425 27.49 12.68 -5.21
N THR A 426 27.83 12.59 -3.91
CA THR A 426 29.19 12.29 -3.44
C THR A 426 29.31 10.91 -2.79
N LEU A 427 28.34 10.01 -3.03
CA LEU A 427 28.40 8.63 -2.56
C LEU A 427 29.68 7.93 -3.06
N ALA A 428 30.26 7.07 -2.21
CA ALA A 428 31.55 6.42 -2.46
C ALA A 428 31.59 5.62 -3.79
N GLU A 429 30.46 5.00 -4.16
CA GLU A 429 30.34 4.21 -5.39
C GLU A 429 30.42 5.07 -6.67
N GLN A 430 29.86 6.28 -6.65
CA GLN A 430 29.90 7.19 -7.81
C GLN A 430 31.25 7.88 -7.96
N LYS A 431 31.91 8.20 -6.84
CA LYS A 431 33.30 8.66 -6.89
C LYS A 431 34.21 7.64 -7.58
N ALA A 432 34.04 6.35 -7.28
CA ALA A 432 34.82 5.28 -7.93
C ALA A 432 34.59 5.24 -9.45
N GLU A 433 33.38 5.53 -9.92
CA GLU A 433 33.06 5.62 -11.35
C GLU A 433 33.78 6.79 -12.03
N TYR A 434 33.83 7.97 -11.39
CA TYR A 434 34.53 9.15 -11.92
C TYR A 434 36.03 8.92 -12.05
N PHE A 435 36.65 8.35 -11.03
CA PHE A 435 38.07 7.98 -11.07
C PHE A 435 38.34 6.89 -12.12
N ALA A 436 37.44 5.90 -12.26
CA ALA A 436 37.57 4.87 -13.30
C ALA A 436 37.41 5.42 -14.72
N ALA A 437 36.63 6.50 -14.91
CA ALA A 437 36.55 7.22 -16.16
C ALA A 437 37.80 8.05 -16.48
N GLY A 438 38.65 8.27 -15.46
CA GLY A 438 39.92 8.99 -15.57
C GLY A 438 39.87 10.43 -15.05
N MET A 439 38.89 10.81 -14.23
CA MET A 439 38.90 12.10 -13.53
C MET A 439 39.90 12.05 -12.37
N ASP A 440 40.50 13.18 -12.02
CA ASP A 440 41.59 13.28 -11.04
C ASP A 440 41.12 13.77 -9.66
N ASP A 441 39.95 14.43 -9.60
CA ASP A 441 39.32 14.88 -8.35
C ASP A 441 37.81 15.10 -8.52
N CYS A 442 37.10 15.39 -7.43
CA CYS A 442 35.67 15.72 -7.45
C CYS A 442 35.29 16.83 -6.46
N MET A 443 34.32 17.66 -6.85
CA MET A 443 33.72 18.72 -6.05
C MET A 443 32.20 18.56 -6.02
N ALA A 444 31.61 18.73 -4.85
CA ALA A 444 30.17 18.67 -4.66
C ALA A 444 29.49 19.95 -5.16
N LYS A 445 28.32 19.81 -5.80
CA LYS A 445 27.37 20.90 -6.02
C LYS A 445 26.44 21.02 -4.80
N PRO A 446 26.09 22.23 -4.32
CA PRO A 446 26.38 23.54 -4.91
C PRO A 446 27.85 23.95 -4.76
N ILE A 447 28.41 24.59 -5.79
CA ILE A 447 29.83 24.96 -5.87
C ILE A 447 30.16 25.97 -4.76
N ASN A 448 31.04 25.56 -3.83
CA ASN A 448 31.57 26.45 -2.81
C ASN A 448 32.77 27.24 -3.38
N ILE A 449 32.65 28.56 -3.45
CA ILE A 449 33.64 29.45 -4.07
C ILE A 449 35.02 29.38 -3.40
N ILE A 450 35.05 29.19 -2.07
CA ILE A 450 36.30 29.09 -1.31
C ILE A 450 37.01 27.78 -1.65
N GLU A 451 36.26 26.68 -1.68
CA GLU A 451 36.80 25.36 -2.04
C GLU A 451 37.24 25.31 -3.51
N LEU A 452 36.45 25.90 -4.42
CA LEU A 452 36.79 26.02 -5.84
C LEU A 452 38.13 26.74 -6.03
N THR A 453 38.27 27.90 -5.38
CA THR A 453 39.50 28.70 -5.42
C THR A 453 40.70 27.90 -4.93
N HIS A 454 40.57 27.23 -3.79
CA HIS A 454 41.66 26.45 -3.21
C HIS A 454 42.05 25.26 -4.11
N MET A 455 41.04 24.54 -4.63
CA MET A 455 41.25 23.42 -5.54
C MET A 455 41.95 23.85 -6.82
N VAL A 456 41.47 24.92 -7.46
CA VAL A 456 42.07 25.47 -8.66
C VAL A 456 43.53 25.84 -8.43
N LEU A 457 43.83 26.60 -7.37
CA LEU A 457 45.20 26.99 -7.04
C LEU A 457 46.11 25.78 -6.79
N SER A 458 45.61 24.72 -6.15
CA SER A 458 46.38 23.50 -5.89
C SER A 458 46.76 22.75 -7.17
N TRP A 459 45.83 22.66 -8.12
CA TRP A 459 46.05 21.99 -9.41
C TRP A 459 46.88 22.84 -10.37
N THR A 460 46.74 24.17 -10.35
CA THR A 460 47.50 25.07 -11.23
C THR A 460 48.89 25.42 -10.70
N SER A 461 49.16 25.24 -9.41
CA SER A 461 50.50 25.42 -8.83
C SER A 461 51.43 24.22 -9.04
N SER A 462 50.85 23.05 -9.33
CA SER A 462 51.59 21.82 -9.62
C SER A 462 51.89 21.72 -11.10
N ASP A 463 53.18 21.63 -11.47
CA ASP A 463 53.61 21.54 -12.86
C ASP A 463 53.41 20.11 -13.42
N TRP A 464 52.14 19.69 -13.52
CA TRP A 464 51.75 18.31 -13.88
C TRP A 464 52.25 17.92 -15.27
N ARG A 465 52.50 18.90 -16.14
CA ARG A 465 53.08 18.70 -17.48
C ARG A 465 54.53 18.18 -17.43
N ARG A 466 55.24 18.39 -16.32
CA ARG A 466 56.60 17.87 -16.08
C ARG A 466 56.65 16.73 -15.07
N ASN A 467 55.78 16.74 -14.06
CA ASN A 467 55.87 15.86 -12.89
C ASN A 467 54.70 14.85 -12.75
N GLY A 468 53.72 14.88 -13.66
CA GLY A 468 52.45 14.14 -13.52
C GLY A 468 51.48 14.84 -12.56
N PRO A 469 50.18 14.50 -12.58
CA PRO A 469 49.19 15.11 -11.68
C PRO A 469 49.59 14.89 -10.20
N PRO A 470 49.48 15.90 -9.32
CA PRO A 470 49.73 15.73 -7.90
C PRO A 470 48.88 14.58 -7.34
N LEU A 471 49.52 13.64 -6.62
CA LEU A 471 48.83 12.62 -5.85
C LEU A 471 48.08 13.30 -4.70
N ILE A 472 46.81 13.65 -4.91
CA ILE A 472 45.94 14.08 -3.82
C ILE A 472 45.64 12.83 -2.99
N ALA A 473 46.13 12.81 -1.75
CA ALA A 473 45.82 11.77 -0.79
C ALA A 473 44.29 11.73 -0.61
N ALA A 474 43.68 10.60 -0.97
CA ALA A 474 42.27 10.34 -0.72
C ALA A 474 41.99 10.56 0.78
N VAL A 475 41.28 11.65 1.10
CA VAL A 475 40.73 11.86 2.43
C VAL A 475 39.59 10.85 2.58
N ALA A 476 39.80 9.90 3.49
CA ALA A 476 38.88 8.83 3.85
C ALA A 476 37.57 9.34 4.46
#